data_AF-A0AA35SEM9-F1
#
_entry.id   AF-A0AA35SEM9-F1
#
_cell.length_a   1.000
_cell.length_b   1.000
_cell.length_c   1.000
_cell.angle_alpha   90.00
_cell.angle_beta   90.00
_cell.angle_gamma   90.00
#
_symmetry.space_group_name_H-M   'P 1'
#
loop_
_entity.id
_entity.type
_entity.pdbx_description
1 polymer ?
#
loop_
_entity_poly.entity_id
_entity_poly.type
_entity_poly.pdbx_seq_one_letter_code
_entity_poly.pdbx_strand_id
1 'polypeptide(L)' 'MEHHVSEECPKRLRECDLKCGGKYLAEELEQHMARDCHRRPVPCQYCKQQLPMKDLQDHYMGCDRLLECAPTANKLEVKN' A
#
# COMPACT_ATOMS: atom_id res chain seq x y z
N MET A 1 0.91 -4.49 -38.13
CA MET A 1 0.12 -4.22 -36.90
C MET A 1 0.88 -4.70 -35.66
N GLU A 2 2.18 -4.42 -35.56
CA GLU A 2 3.02 -5.04 -34.51
C GLU A 2 3.49 -4.03 -33.45
N HIS A 3 3.44 -2.72 -33.74
CA HIS A 3 3.89 -1.69 -32.80
C HIS A 3 2.84 -1.32 -31.74
N HIS A 4 1.54 -1.48 -32.05
CA HIS A 4 0.46 -1.12 -31.13
C HIS A 4 0.47 -1.98 -29.84
N VAL A 5 0.74 -3.28 -29.97
CA VAL A 5 0.65 -4.24 -28.84
C VAL A 5 1.75 -4.00 -27.80
N SER A 6 2.90 -3.48 -28.24
CA SER A 6 4.04 -3.28 -27.34
C SER A 6 3.87 -2.05 -26.47
N GLU A 7 3.54 -0.88 -27.03
CA GLU A 7 3.61 0.38 -26.26
C GLU A 7 2.28 1.14 -26.16
N GLU A 8 1.27 0.80 -26.96
CA GLU A 8 0.02 1.57 -27.07
C GLU A 8 -1.24 0.76 -26.73
N CYS A 9 -1.10 -0.49 -26.31
CA CYS A 9 -2.25 -1.33 -26.00
C CYS A 9 -2.71 -1.11 -24.54
N PRO A 10 -3.90 -0.53 -24.31
CA PRO A 10 -4.44 -0.34 -22.95
C PRO A 10 -4.69 -1.67 -22.22
N LYS A 11 -4.81 -2.76 -22.97
CA LYS A 11 -4.98 -4.14 -22.48
C LYS A 11 -3.66 -4.89 -22.25
N ARG A 12 -2.51 -4.21 -22.26
CA ARG A 12 -1.22 -4.83 -21.94
C ARG A 12 -1.17 -5.16 -20.44
N LEU A 13 -0.78 -6.39 -20.10
CA LEU A 13 -0.49 -6.74 -18.71
C LEU A 13 0.82 -6.09 -18.25
N ARG A 14 0.75 -5.34 -17.15
CA ARG A 14 1.86 -4.67 -16.49
C ARG A 14 1.96 -5.13 -15.05
N GLU A 15 3.17 -5.16 -14.53
CA GLU A 15 3.41 -5.45 -13.12
C GLU A 15 3.05 -4.24 -12.28
N CYS A 16 2.50 -4.47 -11.09
CA CYS A 16 2.17 -3.40 -10.17
C CYS A 16 3.42 -2.59 -9.77
N ASP A 17 3.37 -1.26 -9.96
CA ASP A 17 4.45 -0.34 -9.58
C ASP A 17 4.71 -0.34 -8.06
N LEU A 18 3.67 -0.63 -7.26
CA LEU A 18 3.81 -0.81 -5.81
C LEU A 18 4.49 -2.14 -5.43
N LYS A 19 4.92 -2.94 -6.42
CA LYS A 19 5.59 -4.24 -6.24
C LYS A 19 4.79 -5.18 -5.33
N CYS A 20 3.47 -5.23 -5.53
CA CYS A 20 2.60 -6.16 -4.80
C CYS A 20 2.78 -7.62 -5.24
N GLY A 21 3.45 -7.87 -6.37
CA GLY A 21 3.68 -9.19 -6.95
C GLY A 21 2.64 -9.61 -7.99
N GLY A 22 1.58 -8.81 -8.20
CA GLY A 22 0.55 -9.05 -9.21
C GLY A 22 0.84 -8.39 -10.56
N LYS A 23 0.22 -8.94 -11.61
CA LYS A 23 0.17 -8.39 -12.97
C LYS A 23 -1.28 -8.04 -13.32
N TYR A 24 -1.53 -6.84 -13.80
CA TYR A 24 -2.85 -6.31 -14.11
C TYR A 24 -2.84 -5.62 -15.48
N LEU A 25 -4.00 -5.44 -16.11
CA LEU A 25 -4.09 -4.67 -17.35
C LEU A 25 -3.66 -3.23 -17.08
N ALA A 26 -3.00 -2.57 -18.03
CA ALA A 26 -2.53 -1.19 -17.85
C ALA A 26 -3.69 -0.25 -17.46
N GLU A 27 -4.88 -0.43 -18.04
CA GLU A 27 -6.09 0.31 -17.67
C GLU A 27 -6.61 0.00 -16.24
N GLU A 28 -6.44 -1.24 -15.77
CA GLU A 28 -6.86 -1.65 -14.42
C GLU A 28 -5.80 -1.35 -13.37
N LEU A 29 -4.53 -1.17 -13.77
CA LEU A 29 -3.40 -0.98 -12.88
C LEU A 29 -3.57 0.26 -12.01
N GLU A 30 -4.06 1.36 -12.61
CA GLU A 30 -4.36 2.60 -11.89
C GLU A 30 -5.47 2.40 -10.86
N GLN A 31 -6.56 1.71 -11.25
CA GLN A 31 -7.65 1.39 -10.33
C GLN A 31 -7.17 0.47 -9.20
N HIS A 32 -6.41 -0.58 -9.54
CA HIS A 32 -5.81 -1.49 -8.57
C HIS A 32 -4.95 -0.72 -7.57
N MET A 33 -4.01 0.11 -8.02
CA MET A 33 -3.17 0.91 -7.13
C MET A 33 -3.98 1.87 -6.27
N ALA A 34 -5.08 2.40 -6.79
CA ALA A 34 -5.96 3.31 -6.07
C ALA A 34 -6.91 2.61 -5.09
N ARG A 35 -7.33 1.37 -5.33
CA ARG A 35 -8.44 0.71 -4.60
C ARG A 35 -8.10 -0.66 -4.02
N ASP A 36 -7.46 -1.53 -4.79
CA ASP A 36 -7.31 -2.95 -4.49
C ASP A 36 -5.91 -3.34 -3.99
N CYS A 37 -4.90 -2.51 -4.22
CA CYS A 37 -3.54 -2.85 -3.90
C CYS A 37 -3.32 -2.85 -2.38
N HIS A 38 -2.98 -3.99 -1.82
CA HIS A 38 -2.60 -4.11 -0.41
C HIS A 38 -1.32 -3.34 -0.05
N ARG A 39 -0.53 -2.92 -1.04
CA ARG A 39 0.63 -2.03 -0.84
C ARG A 39 0.30 -0.56 -1.06
N ARG A 40 -0.97 -0.22 -1.35
CA ARG A 40 -1.40 1.18 -1.49
C ARG A 40 -1.11 1.93 -0.19
N PRO A 41 -0.48 3.12 -0.27
CA PRO A 41 -0.33 3.98 0.89
C PRO A 41 -1.71 4.45 1.35
N VAL A 42 -2.03 4.16 2.60
CA VAL A 42 -3.24 4.60 3.28
C VAL A 42 -2.85 5.35 4.55
N PRO A 43 -3.50 6.48 4.85
CA PRO A 43 -3.23 7.20 6.07
C PRO A 43 -3.83 6.44 7.27
N CYS A 44 -3.02 6.23 8.29
CA CYS A 44 -3.52 5.78 9.58
C CYS A 44 -4.54 6.78 10.13
N GLN A 45 -5.70 6.31 10.59
CA GLN A 45 -6.76 7.20 11.08
C GLN A 45 -6.35 7.97 12.34
N TYR A 46 -5.44 7.40 13.13
CA TYR A 46 -4.97 7.96 14.39
C TYR A 46 -3.78 8.90 14.14
N CYS A 47 -2.63 8.38 13.70
CA CYS A 47 -1.39 9.16 13.56
C CYS A 47 -1.23 9.87 12.20
N LYS A 48 -2.14 9.64 11.24
CA LYS A 48 -2.09 10.18 9.87
C LYS A 48 -0.85 9.80 9.05
N GLN A 49 -0.04 8.86 9.54
CA GLN A 49 1.11 8.34 8.80
C GLN A 49 0.67 7.52 7.59
N GLN A 50 1.35 7.72 6.46
CA GLN A 50 1.12 6.95 5.23
C GLN A 50 1.82 5.60 5.34
N LEU A 51 1.04 4.53 5.34
CA LEU A 51 1.54 3.16 5.45
C LEU A 51 0.85 2.29 4.41
N PRO A 52 1.52 1.28 3.85
CA PRO A 52 0.87 0.34 2.96
C PRO A 52 -0.22 -0.42 3.73
N MET A 53 -1.38 -0.65 3.10
CA MET A 53 -2.54 -1.31 3.73
C MET A 53 -2.19 -2.62 4.44
N LYS A 54 -1.25 -3.41 3.90
CA LYS A 54 -0.77 -4.66 4.51
C LYS A 54 -0.08 -4.45 5.88
N ASP A 55 0.63 -3.34 6.04
CA ASP A 55 1.38 -3.02 7.27
C ASP A 55 0.54 -2.14 8.20
N LEU A 56 -0.58 -1.58 7.73
CA LEU A 56 -1.48 -0.77 8.56
C LEU A 56 -2.05 -1.57 9.74
N GLN A 57 -2.36 -2.85 9.53
CA GLN A 57 -2.87 -3.74 10.57
C GLN A 57 -1.83 -3.99 11.68
N ASP A 58 -0.58 -4.22 11.30
CA ASP A 58 0.55 -4.38 12.22
C ASP A 58 0.84 -3.05 12.94
N HIS A 59 0.84 -1.95 12.19
CA HIS A 59 0.98 -0.60 12.73
C HIS A 59 -0.08 -0.30 13.79
N TYR A 60 -1.34 -0.72 13.64
CA TYR A 60 -2.34 -0.50 14.68
C TYR A 60 -1.94 -1.11 16.03
N MET A 61 -1.23 -2.24 16.06
CA MET A 61 -0.76 -2.82 17.33
C MET A 61 0.30 -1.95 18.02
N GLY A 62 1.09 -1.19 17.25
CA GLY A 62 2.18 -0.34 17.74
C GLY A 62 1.99 1.16 17.47
N CYS A 63 0.77 1.59 17.13
CA CYS A 63 0.54 2.96 16.67
C CYS A 63 0.60 3.89 17.88
N ASP A 64 1.61 4.76 17.90
CA ASP A 64 1.86 5.74 18.97
C ASP A 64 0.58 6.43 19.46
N ARG A 65 -0.21 6.99 18.53
CA ARG A 65 -1.47 7.69 18.85
C ARG A 65 -2.66 6.78 19.18
N LEU A 66 -2.60 5.48 18.91
CA LEU A 66 -3.61 4.50 19.36
C LEU A 66 -3.30 4.04 20.79
N LEU A 67 -2.00 3.86 21.08
CA LEU A 67 -1.51 3.46 22.39
C LEU A 67 -1.72 4.53 23.45
N GLU A 68 -1.86 5.82 23.08
CA GLU A 68 -2.21 6.88 24.03
C GLU A 68 -3.62 6.71 24.66
N CYS A 69 -4.47 5.84 24.12
CA CYS A 69 -5.76 5.46 24.73
C CYS A 69 -5.73 4.12 25.49
N ALA A 70 -4.61 3.41 25.49
CA ALA A 70 -4.42 2.19 26.28
C ALA A 70 -3.49 2.50 27.46
N PRO A 71 -3.93 2.39 28.73
CA PRO A 71 -3.10 2.76 29.89
C PRO A 71 -1.82 1.93 30.10
N THR A 72 -1.44 1.03 29.18
CA THR A 72 -0.18 0.26 29.25
C THR A 72 0.29 -0.17 27.86
N ALA A 73 1.18 0.59 27.23
CA ALA A 73 2.04 0.03 26.19
C ALA A 73 3.42 0.67 26.25
N ASN A 74 4.35 -0.14 26.74
CA ASN A 74 5.73 0.19 27.02
C ASN A 74 6.49 0.43 25.71
N LYS A 75 7.13 1.59 25.65
CA LYS A 75 7.87 2.13 24.53
C LYS A 75 9.17 1.33 24.32
N LEU A 76 9.16 0.33 23.43
CA LEU A 76 10.41 -0.27 22.95
C LEU A 76 10.92 0.54 21.74
N GLU A 77 11.63 1.63 22.05
CA GLU A 77 12.48 2.34 21.10
C GLU A 77 13.71 1.48 20.77
N VAL A 78 13.72 0.81 19.62
CA VAL A 78 14.97 0.37 18.99
C VAL A 78 15.48 1.51 18.11
N LYS A 79 16.31 2.36 18.71
CA LYS A 79 17.18 3.29 17.99
C LYS A 79 18.58 2.68 18.01
N ASN A 80 19.03 2.19 16.84
CA ASN A 80 20.44 1.83 16.62
C ASN A 80 21.28 3.10 16.49
#